data_AF-A0A971Q0Z9-F1
#
_entry.id   AF-A0A971Q0Z9-F1
#
_cell.length_a   1.000
_cell.length_b   1.000
_cell.length_c   1.000
_cell.angle_alpha   90.00
_cell.angle_beta   90.00
_cell.angle_gamma   90.00
#
_symmetry.space_group_name_H-M   'P 1'
#
loop_
_entity.id
_entity.type
_entity.pdbx_description
1 polymer ?
#
loop_
_entity_poly.entity_id
_entity_poly.type
_entity_poly.pdbx_seq_one_letter_code
_entity_poly.pdbx_strand_id
1 'polypeptide(L)'
;MNDRAYDSNPSGDILKFYWATNDNESNLYFMIERRGWGDEHDPVPTIYRLNLDLSDNGIYHNGNDRYLLIQYHPFLDGLVAIDLYKGNGNYMKSYSGNWGENTPGGGRKCEFSVSMDDLHMFPAQSIRMYVESYHIINDRCPDSGDIQWSPIPIMPLWALISIFVVALLVGTYFIRKRMRA
;
A
#
# COMPACT_ATOMS: atom_id res chain seq x y z
N MET A 1 1.01 -8.76 18.48
CA MET A 1 0.20 -7.80 19.26
C MET A 1 -0.28 -6.79 18.23
N ASN A 2 -1.59 -6.67 18.01
CA ASN A 2 -2.11 -5.67 17.07
C ASN A 2 -2.27 -4.34 17.81
N ASP A 3 -1.72 -3.29 17.22
CA ASP A 3 -2.06 -1.90 17.50
C ASP A 3 -3.52 -1.68 17.08
N ARG A 4 -4.45 -1.72 18.03
CA ARG A 4 -5.85 -1.32 17.80
C ARG A 4 -6.20 0.00 18.47
N ALA A 5 -5.33 0.50 19.34
CA ALA A 5 -5.62 1.66 20.18
C ALA A 5 -5.54 2.97 19.40
N TYR A 6 -4.83 2.98 18.26
CA TYR A 6 -4.63 4.15 17.43
C TYR A 6 -5.47 4.15 16.15
N ASP A 7 -6.25 3.10 15.93
CA ASP A 7 -7.09 2.95 14.74
C ASP A 7 -8.38 3.77 14.84
N SER A 8 -8.76 4.42 13.73
CA SER A 8 -10.10 4.98 13.57
C SER A 8 -11.20 3.92 13.52
N ASN A 9 -12.37 4.23 14.07
CA ASN A 9 -13.55 3.35 13.97
C ASN A 9 -14.12 3.42 12.54
N PRO A 10 -14.48 2.28 11.92
CA PRO A 10 -15.01 2.29 10.56
C PRO A 10 -16.42 2.90 10.50
N SER A 11 -16.61 3.85 9.58
CA SER A 11 -17.88 4.48 9.23
C SER A 11 -18.31 4.23 7.78
N GLY A 12 -17.41 3.71 6.93
CA GLY A 12 -17.67 3.41 5.52
C GLY A 12 -17.65 4.62 4.59
N ASP A 13 -16.88 5.65 4.93
CA ASP A 13 -16.57 6.79 4.07
C ASP A 13 -15.50 6.44 3.03
N ILE A 14 -14.40 5.80 3.41
CA ILE A 14 -13.40 5.27 2.50
C ILE A 14 -13.99 4.04 1.79
N LEU A 15 -14.38 4.24 0.53
CA LEU A 15 -14.96 3.21 -0.30
C LEU A 15 -13.90 2.27 -0.85
N LYS A 16 -12.77 2.83 -1.30
CA LYS A 16 -11.69 2.06 -1.92
C LYS A 16 -10.34 2.65 -1.59
N PHE A 17 -9.38 1.76 -1.38
CA PHE A 17 -7.97 2.08 -1.28
C PHE A 17 -7.20 1.20 -2.26
N TYR A 18 -6.44 1.83 -3.15
CA TYR A 18 -5.62 1.15 -4.14
C TYR A 18 -4.16 1.55 -3.98
N TRP A 19 -3.27 0.62 -4.31
CA TRP A 19 -1.85 0.85 -4.42
C TRP A 19 -1.29 0.06 -5.60
N ALA A 20 -0.31 0.63 -6.29
CA ALA A 20 0.38 -0.02 -7.39
C ALA A 20 1.77 0.59 -7.61
N THR A 21 2.63 -0.15 -8.28
CA THR A 21 3.89 0.35 -8.84
C THR A 21 3.97 -0.11 -10.29
N ASN A 22 4.66 0.67 -11.13
CA ASN A 22 4.97 0.27 -12.50
C ASN A 22 6.36 -0.38 -12.56
N ASP A 23 6.59 -1.20 -13.58
CA ASP A 23 7.92 -1.77 -13.85
C ASP A 23 8.94 -0.66 -14.14
N ASN A 24 10.11 -0.75 -13.50
CA ASN A 24 11.21 0.23 -13.59
C ASN A 24 10.90 1.62 -13.02
N GLU A 25 9.84 1.78 -12.23
CA GLU A 25 9.59 3.00 -11.48
C GLU A 25 9.93 2.82 -9.99
N SER A 26 10.51 3.86 -9.39
CA SER A 26 10.88 3.90 -7.98
C SER A 26 9.78 4.51 -7.10
N ASN A 27 8.57 4.67 -7.63
CA ASN A 27 7.45 5.31 -6.97
C ASN A 27 6.35 4.30 -6.68
N LEU A 28 5.78 4.38 -5.48
CA LEU A 28 4.57 3.68 -5.11
C LEU A 28 3.40 4.65 -5.25
N TYR A 29 2.41 4.28 -6.07
CA TYR A 29 1.21 5.06 -6.34
C TYR A 29 0.07 4.58 -5.48
N PHE A 30 -0.74 5.52 -5.04
CA PHE A 30 -1.89 5.28 -4.18
C PHE A 30 -3.10 6.04 -4.70
N MET A 31 -4.28 5.47 -4.48
CA MET A 31 -5.55 6.14 -4.68
C MET A 31 -6.49 5.87 -3.52
N ILE A 32 -7.14 6.92 -3.03
CA ILE A 32 -8.18 6.84 -2.00
C ILE A 32 -9.48 7.36 -2.63
N GLU A 33 -10.54 6.55 -2.58
CA GLU A 33 -11.90 6.93 -2.98
C GLU A 33 -12.78 7.02 -1.74
N ARG A 34 -13.46 8.15 -1.57
CA ARG A 34 -14.44 8.36 -0.49
C ARG A 34 -15.87 8.48 -1.01
N ARG A 35 -16.83 8.18 -0.13
CA ARG A 35 -18.26 8.39 -0.33
C ARG A 35 -18.59 9.88 -0.26
N GLY A 36 -18.05 10.56 0.75
CA GLY A 36 -18.45 11.90 1.13
C GLY A 36 -19.84 11.94 1.78
N TRP A 37 -20.40 13.15 1.93
CA TRP A 37 -21.67 13.39 2.64
C TRP A 37 -22.97 12.94 1.93
N GLY A 38 -22.90 11.98 1.01
CA GLY A 38 -24.08 11.34 0.41
C GLY A 38 -24.60 11.95 -0.90
N ASP A 39 -24.09 13.12 -1.30
CA ASP A 39 -24.33 13.69 -2.63
C ASP A 39 -23.09 13.50 -3.52
N GLU A 40 -23.24 13.60 -4.85
CA GLU A 40 -22.12 13.66 -5.82
C GLU A 40 -21.18 14.85 -5.59
N HIS A 41 -21.42 15.62 -4.54
CA HIS A 41 -20.81 16.89 -4.26
C HIS A 41 -20.23 16.91 -2.84
N ASP A 42 -18.91 16.77 -2.73
CA ASP A 42 -18.20 16.92 -1.46
C ASP A 42 -16.99 17.85 -1.65
N PRO A 43 -17.16 19.16 -1.37
CA PRO A 43 -16.07 20.12 -1.43
C PRO A 43 -15.22 20.12 -0.15
N VAL A 44 -15.54 19.30 0.85
CA VAL A 44 -14.96 19.42 2.19
C VAL A 44 -13.55 18.83 2.18
N PRO A 45 -12.55 19.58 2.69
CA PRO A 45 -11.21 19.03 2.83
C PRO A 45 -11.20 17.86 3.81
N THR A 46 -10.47 16.81 3.45
CA THR A 46 -10.37 15.59 4.24
C THR A 46 -8.91 15.28 4.53
N ILE A 47 -8.66 14.74 5.72
CA ILE A 47 -7.33 14.32 6.13
C ILE A 47 -7.34 12.80 6.26
N TYR A 48 -6.41 12.17 5.56
CA TYR A 48 -6.13 10.75 5.67
C TYR A 48 -4.78 10.52 6.33
N ARG A 49 -4.64 9.37 6.96
CA ARG A 49 -3.35 8.83 7.36
C ARG A 49 -3.19 7.44 6.78
N LEU A 50 -2.18 7.27 5.93
CA LEU A 50 -1.75 5.94 5.46
C LEU A 50 -0.64 5.45 6.39
N ASN A 51 -0.88 4.34 7.07
CA ASN A 51 0.10 3.69 7.93
C ASN A 51 0.76 2.53 7.17
N LEU A 52 2.09 2.46 7.21
CA LEU A 52 2.92 1.46 6.52
C LEU A 52 3.85 0.78 7.53
N ASP A 53 3.54 -0.48 7.88
CA ASP A 53 4.43 -1.35 8.64
C ASP A 53 5.39 -2.03 7.68
N LEU A 54 6.60 -1.49 7.61
CA LEU A 54 7.66 -1.99 6.73
C LEU A 54 8.34 -3.23 7.32
N SER A 55 8.09 -3.53 8.59
CA SER A 55 8.66 -4.67 9.30
C SER A 55 7.74 -5.89 9.34
N ASP A 56 6.50 -5.78 8.86
CA ASP A 56 5.48 -6.83 8.78
C ASP A 56 5.25 -7.53 10.15
N ASN A 57 5.31 -6.76 11.25
CA ASN A 57 5.19 -7.27 12.62
C ASN A 57 3.89 -6.84 13.33
N GLY A 58 3.08 -5.97 12.70
CA GLY A 58 1.82 -5.44 13.24
C GLY A 58 1.99 -4.28 14.22
N ILE A 59 3.16 -3.65 14.28
CA ILE A 59 3.47 -2.47 15.10
C ILE A 59 3.85 -1.35 14.13
N TYR A 60 3.09 -0.26 14.12
CA TYR A 60 3.26 0.86 13.16
C TYR A 60 4.01 2.08 13.73
N HIS A 61 4.38 2.04 15.01
CA HIS A 61 4.92 3.20 15.74
C HIS A 61 6.42 3.12 16.00
N ASN A 62 7.14 2.28 15.25
CA ASN A 62 8.58 2.16 15.39
C ASN A 62 9.32 3.08 14.39
N GLY A 63 10.64 3.22 14.51
CA GLY A 63 11.43 4.10 13.64
C GLY A 63 11.64 3.57 12.21
N ASN A 64 11.36 2.29 11.96
CA ASN A 64 11.45 1.66 10.66
C ASN A 64 10.16 1.85 9.85
N ASP A 65 9.01 1.96 10.50
CA ASP A 65 7.72 2.16 9.83
C ASP A 65 7.56 3.58 9.29
N ARG A 66 6.58 3.77 8.41
CA ARG A 66 6.25 5.07 7.85
C ARG A 66 4.77 5.34 8.00
N TYR A 67 4.42 6.61 8.11
CA TYR A 67 3.05 7.03 7.83
C TYR A 67 3.05 8.30 7.00
N LEU A 68 2.01 8.44 6.19
CA LEU A 68 1.74 9.63 5.39
C LEU A 68 0.54 10.33 5.99
N LEU A 69 0.67 11.64 6.22
CA LEU A 69 -0.45 12.53 6.49
C LEU A 69 -0.88 13.13 5.15
N ILE A 70 -2.06 12.78 4.65
CA ILE A 70 -2.56 13.25 3.35
C ILE A 70 -3.69 14.24 3.58
N GLN A 71 -3.52 15.46 3.11
CA GLN A 71 -4.55 16.50 3.11
C GLN A 71 -5.08 16.65 1.69
N TYR A 72 -6.36 16.36 1.50
CA TYR A 72 -7.03 16.48 0.21
C TYR A 72 -7.98 17.67 0.23
N HIS A 73 -7.80 18.61 -0.70
CA HIS A 73 -8.58 19.83 -0.88
C HIS A 73 -9.23 19.87 -2.26
N PRO A 74 -10.44 19.32 -2.44
CA PRO A 74 -11.10 19.27 -3.75
C PRO A 74 -11.30 20.65 -4.39
N PHE A 75 -11.65 21.65 -3.57
CA PHE A 75 -11.93 23.04 -4.01
C PHE A 75 -10.68 23.86 -4.36
N LEU A 76 -9.49 23.40 -3.99
CA LEU A 76 -8.21 24.03 -4.33
C LEU A 76 -7.58 23.35 -5.53
N ASP A 77 -8.33 23.25 -6.63
CA ASP A 77 -7.90 22.57 -7.84
C ASP A 77 -7.47 21.10 -7.61
N GLY A 78 -8.17 20.41 -6.70
CA GLY A 78 -7.84 19.03 -6.37
C GLY A 78 -6.47 18.88 -5.71
N LEU A 79 -6.01 19.88 -4.96
CA LEU A 79 -4.74 19.84 -4.26
C LEU A 79 -4.68 18.67 -3.28
N VAL A 80 -3.59 17.91 -3.37
CA VAL A 80 -3.21 16.85 -2.44
C VAL A 80 -1.85 17.25 -1.86
N ALA A 81 -1.79 17.41 -0.54
CA ALA A 81 -0.56 17.67 0.19
C ALA A 81 -0.25 16.48 1.11
N ILE A 82 1.00 16.06 1.15
CA ILE A 82 1.43 14.84 1.85
C ILE A 82 2.62 15.18 2.71
N ASP A 83 2.53 14.87 4.00
CA ASP A 83 3.66 14.90 4.91
C ASP A 83 4.05 13.48 5.28
N LEU A 84 5.28 13.10 4.95
CA LEU A 84 5.86 11.80 5.28
C LEU A 84 6.53 11.87 6.65
N TYR A 85 6.23 10.88 7.49
CA TYR A 85 6.80 10.70 8.80
C TYR A 85 7.33 9.27 8.98
N LYS A 86 8.25 9.12 9.91
CA LYS A 86 8.56 7.83 10.53
C LYS A 86 7.43 7.42 11.48
N GLY A 87 7.27 6.11 11.73
CA GLY A 87 6.27 5.58 12.68
C GLY A 87 6.36 6.19 14.07
N ASN A 88 7.56 6.62 14.49
CA ASN A 88 7.79 7.32 15.75
C ASN A 88 7.49 8.84 15.73
N GLY A 89 6.87 9.36 14.67
CA GLY A 89 6.42 10.76 14.56
C GLY A 89 7.46 11.75 14.04
N ASN A 90 8.67 11.31 13.68
CA ASN A 90 9.66 12.20 13.09
C ASN A 90 9.30 12.54 11.64
N TYR A 91 9.12 13.83 11.37
CA TYR A 91 8.92 14.35 10.01
C TYR A 91 10.12 14.05 9.11
N MET A 92 9.85 13.73 7.85
CA MET A 92 10.88 13.45 6.85
C MET A 92 10.81 14.41 5.67
N LYS A 93 9.65 14.52 5.01
CA LYS A 93 9.51 15.20 3.72
C LYS A 93 8.06 15.54 3.41
N SER A 94 7.83 16.54 2.56
CA SER A 94 6.51 16.86 2.03
C SER A 94 6.45 16.72 0.51
N TYR A 95 5.28 16.37 0.01
CA TYR A 95 4.92 16.35 -1.41
C TYR A 95 3.62 17.15 -1.58
N SER A 96 3.43 17.72 -2.77
CA SER A 96 2.16 18.36 -3.09
C SER A 96 1.94 18.38 -4.59
N GLY A 97 0.69 18.24 -5.01
CA GLY A 97 0.29 18.37 -6.39
C GLY A 97 -1.22 18.36 -6.56
N ASN A 98 -1.69 18.78 -7.73
CA ASN A 98 -3.09 18.77 -8.09
C ASN A 98 -3.44 17.38 -8.64
N TRP A 99 -3.53 16.41 -7.74
CA TRP A 99 -3.72 14.98 -8.04
C TRP A 99 -5.06 14.43 -7.54
N GLY A 100 -5.93 15.31 -7.05
CA GLY A 100 -7.29 14.99 -6.69
C GLY A 100 -8.27 15.38 -7.80
N GLU A 101 -9.46 14.77 -7.73
CA GLU A 101 -10.58 15.23 -8.54
C GLU A 101 -10.92 16.67 -8.18
N ASN A 102 -11.04 17.51 -9.21
CA ASN A 102 -11.55 18.87 -9.13
C ASN A 102 -12.72 18.99 -10.09
N THR A 103 -13.93 18.77 -9.59
CA THR A 103 -15.16 19.04 -10.34
C THR A 103 -15.90 20.21 -9.72
N PRO A 104 -16.81 20.87 -10.45
CA PRO A 104 -17.68 21.90 -9.87
C PRO A 104 -18.49 21.41 -8.66
N GLY A 105 -18.67 20.10 -8.51
CA GLY A 105 -19.30 19.45 -7.36
C GLY A 105 -18.36 19.19 -6.18
N GLY A 106 -17.05 19.33 -6.33
CA GLY A 106 -16.06 18.80 -5.38
C GLY A 106 -15.39 17.54 -5.93
N GLY A 107 -14.91 16.67 -5.05
CA GLY A 107 -14.13 15.52 -5.48
C GLY A 107 -14.09 14.38 -4.47
N ARG A 108 -14.08 13.16 -5.00
CA ARG A 108 -14.19 11.91 -4.25
C ARG A 108 -12.92 11.10 -4.26
N LYS A 109 -12.04 11.34 -5.23
CA LYS A 109 -10.78 10.60 -5.36
C LYS A 109 -9.59 11.53 -5.26
N CYS A 110 -8.58 11.07 -4.55
CA CYS A 110 -7.24 11.61 -4.65
C CYS A 110 -6.24 10.53 -4.98
N GLU A 111 -5.29 10.88 -5.84
CA GLU A 111 -4.17 10.04 -6.19
C GLU A 111 -2.89 10.71 -5.71
N PHE A 112 -1.87 9.91 -5.44
CA PHE A 112 -0.55 10.42 -5.12
C PHE A 112 0.52 9.35 -5.27
N SER A 113 1.77 9.79 -5.33
CA SER A 113 2.93 8.92 -5.37
C SER A 113 3.95 9.32 -4.33
N VAL A 114 4.61 8.33 -3.74
CA VAL A 114 5.76 8.53 -2.86
C VAL A 114 6.91 7.67 -3.37
N SER A 115 8.12 8.22 -3.35
CA SER A 115 9.31 7.45 -3.70
C SER A 115 9.54 6.33 -2.68
N MET A 116 9.82 5.12 -3.17
CA MET A 116 10.21 3.99 -2.33
C MET A 116 11.50 4.28 -1.56
N ASP A 117 12.42 5.08 -2.13
CA ASP A 117 13.64 5.50 -1.45
C ASP A 117 13.33 6.38 -0.23
N ASP A 118 12.40 7.33 -0.37
CA ASP A 118 11.96 8.18 0.74
C ASP A 118 11.18 7.36 1.81
N LEU A 119 10.42 6.35 1.38
CA LEU A 119 9.80 5.38 2.30
C LEU A 119 10.82 4.46 2.96
N HIS A 120 12.04 4.35 2.43
CA HIS A 120 13.04 3.33 2.77
C HIS A 120 12.53 1.91 2.53
N MET A 121 11.79 1.73 1.44
CA MET A 121 11.29 0.45 0.96
C MET A 121 12.16 -0.05 -0.19
N PHE A 122 12.27 -1.37 -0.32
CA PHE A 122 12.86 -1.99 -1.50
C PHE A 122 11.81 -2.80 -2.27
N PRO A 123 11.97 -2.99 -3.60
CA PRO A 123 11.08 -3.83 -4.38
C PRO A 123 11.00 -5.25 -3.80
N ALA A 124 9.81 -5.85 -3.85
CA ALA A 124 9.53 -7.19 -3.31
C ALA A 124 9.73 -7.30 -1.78
N GLN A 125 9.52 -6.23 -1.03
CA GLN A 125 9.41 -6.28 0.43
C GLN A 125 7.96 -6.62 0.84
N SER A 126 7.81 -7.47 1.86
CA SER A 126 6.51 -7.64 2.52
C SER A 126 6.18 -6.42 3.36
N ILE A 127 4.97 -5.89 3.23
CA ILE A 127 4.47 -4.76 4.02
C ILE A 127 3.06 -5.02 4.51
N ARG A 128 2.69 -4.37 5.61
CA ARG A 128 1.28 -4.18 5.98
C ARG A 128 0.90 -2.72 5.90
N MET A 129 -0.34 -2.49 5.53
CA MET A 129 -0.86 -1.14 5.43
C MET A 129 -2.35 -1.07 5.75
N TYR A 130 -2.75 0.09 6.22
CA TYR A 130 -4.14 0.52 6.29
C TYR A 130 -4.19 2.03 6.16
N VAL A 131 -5.31 2.54 5.67
CA VAL A 131 -5.58 3.97 5.60
C VAL A 131 -6.72 4.30 6.53
N GLU A 132 -6.61 5.42 7.21
CA GLU A 132 -7.69 5.99 8.02
C GLU A 132 -7.99 7.41 7.58
N SER A 133 -9.24 7.83 7.72
CA SER A 133 -9.62 9.24 7.68
C SER A 133 -9.88 9.69 9.11
N TYR A 134 -9.55 10.94 9.39
CA TYR A 134 -9.89 11.56 10.65
C TYR A 134 -10.22 13.04 10.45
N HIS A 135 -10.76 13.66 11.50
CA HIS A 135 -11.24 15.05 11.59
C HIS A 135 -12.77 15.18 11.50
N ILE A 136 -13.34 14.94 10.32
CA ILE A 136 -14.76 15.21 10.06
C ILE A 136 -15.56 13.91 10.05
N ILE A 137 -15.09 12.94 9.27
CA ILE A 137 -15.60 11.57 9.29
C ILE A 137 -14.40 10.67 9.59
N ASN A 138 -14.49 9.96 10.72
CA ASN A 138 -13.49 8.98 11.07
C ASN A 138 -13.85 7.67 10.37
N ASP A 139 -12.88 7.10 9.66
CA ASP A 139 -13.05 5.83 8.98
C ASP A 139 -11.72 5.11 8.85
N ARG A 140 -11.77 3.81 8.53
CA ARG A 140 -10.61 2.99 8.27
C ARG A 140 -10.89 2.03 7.12
N CYS A 141 -9.93 1.91 6.21
CA CYS A 141 -9.91 0.87 5.19
C CYS A 141 -8.62 0.02 5.34
N PRO A 142 -8.74 -1.31 5.53
CA PRO A 142 -9.99 -2.07 5.65
C PRO A 142 -10.65 -1.86 7.04
N ASP A 143 -11.96 -2.10 7.14
CA ASP A 143 -12.72 -1.95 8.40
C ASP A 143 -12.15 -2.77 9.56
N SER A 144 -11.45 -3.88 9.24
CA SER A 144 -10.77 -4.71 10.22
C SER A 144 -9.54 -5.39 9.62
N GLY A 145 -8.52 -5.59 10.47
CA GLY A 145 -7.24 -6.13 10.03
C GLY A 145 -6.46 -5.14 9.19
N ASP A 146 -5.44 -5.65 8.51
CA ASP A 146 -4.54 -4.86 7.67
C ASP A 146 -4.45 -5.50 6.29
N ILE A 147 -4.16 -4.69 5.29
CA ILE A 147 -3.78 -5.18 3.97
C ILE A 147 -2.32 -5.62 4.05
N GLN A 148 -2.06 -6.90 3.82
CA GLN A 148 -0.69 -7.41 3.68
C GLN A 148 -0.37 -7.61 2.21
N TRP A 149 0.69 -6.95 1.74
CA TRP A 149 1.28 -7.19 0.43
C TRP A 149 2.61 -7.91 0.62
N SER A 150 2.76 -9.08 0.01
CA SER A 150 4.00 -9.85 0.04
C SER A 150 4.32 -10.37 -1.35
N PRO A 151 5.61 -10.41 -1.72
CA PRO A 151 6.02 -11.05 -2.96
C PRO A 151 5.65 -12.54 -2.92
N ILE A 152 5.18 -13.07 -4.05
CA ILE A 152 5.05 -14.52 -4.20
C ILE A 152 6.47 -15.09 -4.21
N PRO A 153 6.83 -16.00 -3.29
CA PRO A 153 8.14 -16.63 -3.33
C PRO A 153 8.21 -17.54 -4.56
N ILE A 154 8.77 -17.03 -5.65
CA ILE A 154 9.06 -17.85 -6.83
C ILE A 154 10.35 -18.61 -6.53
N MET A 155 10.29 -19.94 -6.64
CA MET A 155 11.47 -20.79 -6.50
C MET A 155 12.58 -20.25 -7.43
N PRO A 156 13.80 -20.00 -6.92
CA PRO A 156 14.83 -19.40 -7.74
C PRO A 156 15.17 -20.32 -8.92
N LEU A 157 15.52 -19.74 -10.07
CA LEU A 157 15.70 -20.48 -11.33
C LEU A 157 16.66 -21.66 -11.19
N TRP A 158 17.72 -21.52 -10.38
CA TRP A 158 18.68 -22.60 -10.13
C TRP A 158 18.04 -23.83 -9.45
N ALA A 159 17.08 -23.61 -8.54
CA ALA A 159 16.37 -24.70 -7.87
C ALA A 159 15.41 -25.39 -8.83
N LEU A 160 14.73 -24.63 -9.70
CA LEU A 160 13.91 -25.18 -10.80
C LEU A 160 14.76 -26.03 -11.77
N ILE A 161 15.93 -25.53 -12.18
CA ILE A 161 16.88 -26.27 -13.04
C ILE A 161 17.33 -27.56 -12.34
N SER A 162 17.63 -27.49 -11.04
CA SER A 162 18.06 -28.65 -10.26
C SER A 162 17.00 -29.75 -10.24
N ILE A 163 15.73 -29.38 -9.99
CA ILE A 163 14.60 -30.32 -10.04
C ILE A 163 14.47 -30.94 -11.43
N PHE A 164 14.55 -30.12 -12.49
CA PHE A 164 14.46 -30.59 -13.87
C PHE A 164 15.58 -31.59 -14.21
N VAL A 165 16.84 -31.28 -13.88
CA VAL A 165 17.99 -32.15 -14.15
C VAL A 165 17.87 -33.47 -13.38
N VAL A 166 17.50 -33.43 -12.10
CA VAL A 166 17.30 -34.65 -11.30
C VAL A 166 16.20 -35.51 -11.89
N ALA A 167 15.06 -34.93 -12.27
CA ALA A 167 13.97 -35.66 -12.91
C ALA A 167 14.42 -36.32 -14.24
N LEU A 168 15.25 -35.62 -15.02
CA LEU A 168 15.79 -36.12 -16.28
C LEU A 168 16.77 -37.28 -16.07
N LEU A 169 17.66 -37.19 -15.08
CA LEU A 169 18.59 -38.26 -14.70
C LEU A 169 17.85 -39.50 -14.18
N VAL A 170 16.84 -39.31 -13.33
CA VAL A 170 16.02 -40.41 -12.80
C VAL A 170 15.20 -41.06 -13.92
N GLY A 171 14.55 -40.26 -14.77
CA GLY A 171 13.78 -40.74 -15.91
C GLY A 171 14.63 -41.54 -16.88
N THR A 172 15.81 -41.02 -17.26
CA THR A 172 16.75 -41.73 -18.14
C THR A 172 17.27 -43.03 -17.52
N TYR A 173 17.54 -43.05 -16.21
CA TYR A 173 17.89 -44.28 -15.50
C TYR A 173 16.80 -45.35 -15.58
N PHE A 174 15.53 -44.99 -15.32
CA PHE A 174 14.42 -45.94 -15.40
C PHE A 174 14.17 -46.45 -16.82
N ILE A 175 14.26 -45.58 -17.83
CA ILE A 175 14.14 -45.98 -19.24
C ILE A 175 15.24 -46.99 -19.61
N ARG A 176 16.50 -46.71 -19.25
CA ARG A 176 17.62 -47.62 -19.51
C ARG A 176 17.50 -48.95 -18.78
N LYS A 177 17.04 -48.94 -17.53
CA LYS A 177 16.80 -50.17 -16.75
C LYS A 177 15.73 -51.04 -17.42
N ARG A 178 14.66 -50.42 -17.93
CA ARG A 178 13.56 -51.13 -18.60
C ARG A 178 13.95 -51.72 -19.96
N MET A 179 14.91 -51.14 -20.67
CA MET A 179 15.44 -51.69 -21.93
C MET A 179 16.46 -52.83 -21.72
N ARG A 180 17.00 -52.99 -20.51
CA ARG A 180 17.98 -54.03 -20.17
C ARG A 180 17.37 -55.23 -19.44
N ALA A 181 16.10 -55.14 -19.06
CA ALA A 181 15.30 -56.21 -18.48
C ALA A 181 14.42 -56.82 -19.56
#